data_AF-A0A640W936-F1
#
_entry.id   AF-A0A640W936-F1
#
_cell.length_a   1.000
_cell.length_b   1.000
_cell.length_c   1.000
_cell.angle_alpha   90.00
_cell.angle_beta   90.00
_cell.angle_gamma   90.00
#
_symmetry.space_group_name_H-M   'P 1'
#
loop_
_entity.id
_entity.type
_entity.pdbx_description
1 polymer ?
#
loop_
_entity_poly.entity_id
_entity_poly.type
_entity_poly.pdbx_seq_one_letter_code
_entity_poly.pdbx_strand_id
1 'polypeptide(L)'
;MPIFVIQKHHARRLHYDLRLEMNGVLKSWAIPKEPPAKHGVRRLAIQTEDHELSYADFEGIIPEGMYGAGKVEIWDKGEYEMDEKEDDKLAFFLKGKRLNGRYCLVKFKEGKWLFFKC
;
A
#
# COMPACT_ATOMS: atom_id res chain seq x y z
N MET A 1 7.99 14.38 6.85
CA MET A 1 6.92 13.56 7.45
C MET A 1 6.89 12.22 6.73
N PRO A 2 6.45 11.12 7.36
CA PRO A 2 6.45 9.81 6.73
C PRO A 2 5.63 9.79 5.43
N ILE A 3 6.14 9.13 4.40
CA ILE A 3 5.46 9.03 3.10
C ILE A 3 4.67 7.73 2.96
N PHE A 4 3.64 7.79 2.13
CA PHE A 4 3.01 6.61 1.56
C PHE A 4 3.05 6.67 0.04
N VAL A 5 3.04 5.50 -0.57
CA VAL A 5 2.84 5.36 -2.01
C VAL A 5 1.88 4.21 -2.27
N ILE A 6 1.07 4.36 -3.32
CA ILE A 6 0.32 3.27 -3.91
C ILE A 6 0.78 3.14 -5.35
N GLN A 7 1.36 1.99 -5.68
CA GLN A 7 1.79 1.67 -7.04
C GLN A 7 0.74 0.79 -7.71
N LYS A 8 0.30 1.15 -8.91
CA LYS A 8 -0.49 0.27 -9.78
C LYS A 8 0.48 -0.66 -10.50
N HIS A 9 0.34 -1.95 -10.27
CA HIS A 9 1.27 -2.95 -10.75
C HIS A 9 0.60 -3.91 -11.73
N HIS A 10 0.94 -3.74 -13.00
CA HIS A 10 0.56 -4.61 -14.11
C HIS A 10 1.55 -5.78 -14.23
N ALA A 11 1.54 -6.67 -13.23
CA ALA A 11 2.22 -7.96 -13.28
C ALA A 11 1.36 -9.00 -14.01
N ARG A 12 1.52 -10.30 -13.68
CA ARG A 12 0.61 -11.37 -14.15
C ARG A 12 -0.87 -11.07 -13.91
N ARG A 13 -1.17 -10.36 -12.83
CA ARG A 13 -2.50 -9.82 -12.51
C ARG A 13 -2.33 -8.37 -12.10
N LEU A 14 -3.24 -7.53 -12.56
CA LEU A 14 -3.33 -6.16 -12.09
C LEU A 14 -3.63 -6.15 -10.58
N HIS A 15 -2.80 -5.44 -9.82
CA HIS A 15 -2.99 -5.18 -8.40
C HIS A 15 -2.40 -3.81 -8.03
N TYR A 16 -2.53 -3.43 -6.78
CA TYR A 16 -2.05 -2.17 -6.24
C TYR A 16 -1.20 -2.44 -5.00
N ASP A 17 0.03 -1.94 -4.98
CA ASP A 17 0.93 -2.09 -3.84
C ASP A 17 0.85 -0.84 -2.95
N LEU A 18 0.21 -0.96 -1.78
CA LEU A 18 0.24 0.06 -0.74
C LEU A 18 1.55 -0.07 0.04
N ARG A 19 2.25 1.05 0.24
CA ARG A 19 3.47 1.10 1.00
C ARG A 19 3.47 2.27 1.98
N LEU A 20 3.86 2.02 3.21
CA LEU A 20 4.01 3.01 4.28
C LEU A 20 5.46 3.08 4.74
N GLU A 21 6.07 4.26 4.69
CA GLU A 21 7.38 4.49 5.30
C GLU A 21 7.29 4.31 6.81
N MET A 22 7.96 3.32 7.37
CA MET A 22 7.96 3.03 8.79
C MET A 22 9.26 2.34 9.17
N ASN A 23 9.91 2.82 10.23
CA ASN A 23 11.17 2.26 10.73
C ASN A 23 12.27 2.15 9.64
N GLY A 24 12.37 3.15 8.76
CA GLY A 24 13.40 3.22 7.72
C GLY A 24 13.16 2.33 6.49
N VAL A 25 12.01 1.68 6.38
CA VAL A 25 11.63 0.83 5.24
C VAL A 25 10.20 1.12 4.79
N LEU A 26 9.83 0.61 3.62
CA LEU A 26 8.46 0.62 3.11
C LEU A 26 7.74 -0.67 3.50
N LYS A 27 6.94 -0.62 4.57
CA LYS A 27 6.02 -1.72 4.91
C LYS A 27 4.97 -1.84 3.82
N SER A 28 4.82 -3.02 3.24
CA SER A 28 4.14 -3.19 1.96
C SER A 28 3.00 -4.20 2.00
N TRP A 29 1.94 -3.91 1.23
CA TRP A 29 0.80 -4.79 1.02
C TRP A 29 0.31 -4.75 -0.43
N ALA A 30 0.16 -5.92 -1.04
CA ALA A 30 -0.51 -6.09 -2.32
C ALA A 30 -2.04 -6.12 -2.14
N ILE A 31 -2.74 -5.26 -2.87
CA ILE A 31 -4.19 -5.09 -2.87
C ILE A 31 -4.71 -5.50 -4.26
N PRO A 32 -5.39 -6.66 -4.39
CA PRO A 32 -5.79 -7.19 -5.71
C PRO A 32 -6.82 -6.35 -6.49
N LYS A 33 -7.42 -5.35 -5.86
CA LYS A 33 -8.44 -4.47 -6.45
C LYS A 33 -8.12 -3.03 -6.10
N GLU A 34 -8.69 -2.10 -6.84
CA GLU A 34 -8.48 -0.67 -6.60
C GLU A 34 -8.75 -0.29 -5.13
N PRO A 35 -7.83 0.49 -4.51
CA PRO A 35 -7.96 0.99 -3.15
C PRO A 35 -9.32 1.67 -2.87
N PRO A 36 -9.88 1.51 -1.66
CA PRO A 36 -11.23 1.97 -1.37
C PRO A 36 -11.26 3.48 -1.11
N ALA A 37 -11.70 4.29 -2.08
CA ALA A 37 -11.84 5.74 -1.91
C ALA A 37 -13.07 6.17 -1.05
N LYS A 38 -14.02 5.25 -0.81
CA LYS A 38 -15.28 5.52 -0.09
C LYS A 38 -15.43 4.60 1.12
N HIS A 39 -16.17 5.09 2.13
CA HIS A 39 -16.56 4.27 3.29
C HIS A 39 -17.43 3.07 2.85
N GLY A 40 -17.44 2.03 3.69
CA GLY A 40 -18.20 0.79 3.45
C GLY A 40 -17.53 -0.21 2.50
N VAL A 41 -16.48 0.20 1.77
CA VAL A 41 -15.71 -0.70 0.89
C VAL A 41 -14.51 -1.27 1.62
N ARG A 42 -14.44 -2.61 1.70
CA ARG A 42 -13.29 -3.33 2.26
C ARG A 42 -12.50 -4.04 1.16
N ARG A 43 -11.17 -4.04 1.28
CA ARG A 43 -10.25 -4.70 0.36
C ARG A 43 -9.35 -5.68 1.11
N LEU A 44 -9.09 -6.82 0.49
CA LEU A 44 -8.00 -7.68 0.93
C LEU A 44 -6.67 -6.96 0.66
N ALA A 45 -5.79 -6.93 1.65
CA ALA A 45 -4.42 -6.48 1.57
C ALA A 45 -3.52 -7.62 2.04
N ILE A 46 -2.62 -8.09 1.17
CA ILE A 46 -1.71 -9.20 1.43
C ILE A 46 -0.35 -8.59 1.75
N GLN A 47 0.16 -8.83 2.95
CA GLN A 47 1.45 -8.31 3.37
C GLN A 47 2.56 -8.90 2.49
N THR A 48 3.45 -8.06 2.00
CA THR A 48 4.61 -8.43 1.20
C THR A 48 5.90 -8.02 1.91
N GLU A 49 7.04 -8.35 1.30
CA GLU A 49 8.35 -7.97 1.82
C GLU A 49 8.50 -6.45 1.92
N ASP A 50 9.32 -6.02 2.88
CA ASP A 50 9.69 -4.63 3.01
C ASP A 50 10.47 -4.17 1.77
N HIS A 51 10.32 -2.90 1.39
CA HIS A 51 11.06 -2.31 0.27
C HIS A 51 11.92 -1.14 0.77
N GLU A 52 12.98 -0.82 0.02
CA GLU A 52 13.79 0.37 0.28
C GLU A 52 12.98 1.66 0.08
N LEU A 53 13.32 2.73 0.81
CA LEU A 53 12.61 4.02 0.71
C LEU A 53 12.68 4.62 -0.70
N SER A 54 13.81 4.42 -1.40
CA SER A 54 14.02 4.84 -2.79
C SER A 54 12.96 4.28 -3.74
N TYR A 55 12.38 3.12 -3.41
CA TYR A 55 11.37 2.46 -4.24
C TYR A 55 10.04 3.22 -4.29
N ALA A 56 9.80 4.16 -3.37
CA ALA A 56 8.59 4.97 -3.38
C ALA A 56 8.49 5.95 -4.57
N ASP A 57 9.60 6.18 -5.28
CA ASP A 57 9.67 7.01 -6.49
C ASP A 57 9.80 6.18 -7.77
N PHE A 58 9.79 4.84 -7.67
CA PHE A 58 9.94 3.98 -8.82
C PHE A 58 8.68 3.94 -9.68
N GLU A 59 8.85 4.26 -10.97
CA GLU A 59 7.93 4.00 -12.07
C GLU A 59 8.73 3.39 -13.22
N GLY A 60 8.19 2.36 -13.86
CA GLY A 60 8.90 1.68 -14.94
C GLY A 60 8.39 0.29 -15.23
N ILE A 61 9.23 -0.50 -15.90
CA ILE A 61 8.95 -1.90 -16.21
C ILE A 61 10.01 -2.75 -15.52
N ILE A 62 9.55 -3.66 -14.68
CA ILE A 62 10.40 -4.70 -14.09
C ILE A 62 10.51 -5.83 -15.13
N PRO A 63 11.72 -6.23 -15.54
CA PRO A 63 11.92 -7.23 -16.59
C PRO A 63 11.24 -8.56 -16.28
N GLU A 64 10.82 -9.27 -17.32
CA GLU A 64 10.31 -10.63 -17.17
C GLU A 64 11.36 -11.57 -16.54
N GLY A 65 10.89 -12.52 -15.74
CA GLY A 65 11.76 -13.44 -14.99
C GLY A 65 12.27 -12.88 -13.65
N MET A 66 12.17 -11.56 -13.43
CA MET A 66 12.48 -10.95 -12.14
C MET A 66 11.29 -11.05 -11.17
N TYR A 67 11.58 -11.02 -9.87
CA TYR A 67 10.53 -10.89 -8.86
C TYR A 67 9.81 -9.55 -9.02
N GLY A 68 8.48 -9.60 -9.10
CA GLY A 68 7.67 -8.40 -9.39
C GLY A 68 7.68 -7.97 -10.86
N ALA A 69 7.98 -8.85 -11.81
CA ALA A 69 7.90 -8.54 -13.24
C ALA A 69 6.55 -7.91 -13.64
N GLY A 70 6.61 -6.78 -14.34
CA GLY A 70 5.43 -6.01 -14.72
C GLY A 70 5.68 -4.51 -14.81
N LYS A 71 4.69 -3.79 -15.34
CA LYS A 71 4.71 -2.31 -15.34
C LYS A 71 4.26 -1.79 -13.99
N VAL A 72 5.02 -0.85 -13.42
CA VAL A 72 4.75 -0.17 -12.16
C VAL A 72 4.54 1.31 -12.43
N GLU A 73 3.41 1.84 -11.97
CA GLU A 73 3.04 3.26 -12.10
C GLU A 73 2.61 3.79 -10.72
N ILE A 74 2.97 5.02 -10.37
CA ILE A 74 2.49 5.64 -9.13
C ILE A 74 1.01 6.00 -9.33
N TRP A 75 0.15 5.32 -8.58
CA TRP A 75 -1.28 5.56 -8.61
C TRP A 75 -1.67 6.72 -7.68
N ASP A 76 -1.12 6.73 -6.47
CA ASP A 76 -1.22 7.84 -5.52
C ASP A 76 0.05 7.92 -4.67
N LYS A 77 0.37 9.11 -4.19
CA LYS A 77 1.52 9.35 -3.34
C LYS A 77 1.25 10.58 -2.49
N GLY A 78 1.74 10.56 -1.25
CA GLY A 78 1.66 11.70 -0.38
C GLY A 78 2.29 11.41 0.97
N GLU A 79 1.97 12.27 1.92
CA GLU A 79 2.36 12.10 3.31
C GLU A 79 1.28 11.30 4.03
N TYR A 80 1.68 10.66 5.12
CA TYR A 80 0.72 10.08 6.04
C TYR A 80 1.11 10.35 7.50
N GLU A 81 0.13 10.20 8.38
CA GLU A 81 0.28 10.37 9.81
C GLU A 81 -0.28 9.14 10.50
N MET A 82 0.56 8.48 11.32
CA MET A 82 0.12 7.32 12.09
C MET A 82 -0.78 7.76 13.23
N ASP A 83 -1.93 7.11 13.38
CA ASP A 83 -2.91 7.37 14.43
C ASP A 83 -2.92 6.25 15.48
N GLU A 84 -2.91 5.00 15.03
CA GLU A 84 -2.93 3.81 15.90
C GLU A 84 -2.01 2.73 15.33
N LYS A 85 -1.21 2.09 16.19
CA LYS A 85 -0.31 1.01 15.81
C LYS A 85 -0.29 -0.08 16.87
N GLU A 86 -0.86 -1.22 16.52
CA GLU A 86 -0.86 -2.48 17.26
C GLU A 86 -0.35 -3.60 16.33
N ASP A 87 -0.11 -4.79 16.85
CA ASP A 87 0.46 -5.91 16.07
C ASP A 87 -0.47 -6.40 14.94
N ASP A 88 -1.78 -6.24 15.12
CA ASP A 88 -2.83 -6.66 14.20
C ASP A 88 -3.68 -5.50 13.66
N LYS A 89 -3.34 -4.26 14.00
CA LYS A 89 -4.10 -3.08 13.58
C LYS A 89 -3.21 -1.87 13.34
N LEU A 90 -3.39 -1.24 12.18
CA LEU A 90 -2.82 0.07 11.86
C LEU A 90 -3.96 1.01 11.47
N ALA A 91 -4.00 2.20 12.07
CA ALA A 91 -4.84 3.30 11.61
C ALA A 91 -3.96 4.52 11.31
N PHE A 92 -4.23 5.18 10.20
CA PHE A 92 -3.41 6.30 9.73
C PHE A 92 -4.22 7.25 8.84
N PHE A 93 -3.82 8.52 8.84
CA PHE A 93 -4.37 9.53 7.95
C PHE A 93 -3.52 9.63 6.69
N LEU A 94 -4.13 9.39 5.53
CA LEU A 94 -3.50 9.61 4.22
C LEU A 94 -3.73 11.05 3.77
N LYS A 95 -2.69 11.69 3.22
CA LYS A 95 -2.73 13.02 2.60
C LYS A 95 -2.31 12.90 1.13
N GLY A 96 -3.01 12.07 0.37
CA GLY A 96 -2.81 11.86 -1.07
C GLY A 96 -3.75 12.69 -1.95
N LYS A 97 -3.55 12.58 -3.27
CA LYS A 97 -4.43 13.20 -4.26
C LYS A 97 -5.70 12.39 -4.47
N ARG A 98 -5.62 11.05 -4.36
CA ARG A 98 -6.77 10.15 -4.54
C ARG A 98 -7.35 9.68 -3.21
N LEU A 99 -6.47 9.23 -2.31
CA LEU A 99 -6.86 8.81 -0.97
C LEU A 99 -6.47 9.88 0.04
N ASN A 100 -7.49 10.43 0.69
CA ASN A 100 -7.35 11.38 1.78
C ASN A 100 -8.20 10.94 2.98
N GLY A 101 -7.81 11.32 4.19
CA GLY A 101 -8.52 11.01 5.44
C GLY A 101 -8.04 9.72 6.11
N ARG A 102 -8.81 9.20 7.07
CA ARG A 102 -8.42 8.05 7.91
C ARG A 102 -8.60 6.72 7.19
N TYR A 103 -7.61 5.84 7.29
CA TYR A 103 -7.61 4.49 6.75
C TYR A 103 -7.13 3.49 7.79
N CYS A 104 -7.64 2.27 7.65
CA CYS A 104 -7.45 1.19 8.61
C CYS A 104 -6.93 -0.05 7.86
N LEU A 105 -5.89 -0.68 8.40
CA LEU A 105 -5.43 -2.04 8.10
C LEU A 105 -5.68 -2.91 9.33
N VAL A 106 -6.47 -3.98 9.20
CA VAL A 106 -6.75 -4.92 10.30
C VAL A 106 -6.40 -6.34 9.87
N LYS A 107 -5.48 -6.99 10.58
CA LYS A 107 -5.04 -8.37 10.33
C LYS A 107 -6.13 -9.33 10.82
N PHE A 108 -6.52 -10.27 9.97
CA PHE A 108 -7.50 -11.30 10.34
C PHE A 108 -6.95 -12.72 10.15
N LYS A 109 -5.82 -12.84 9.43
CA LYS A 109 -5.04 -14.06 9.29
C LYS A 109 -3.59 -13.67 9.05
N GLU A 110 -2.65 -14.56 9.34
CA GLU A 110 -1.24 -14.36 9.01
C GLU A 110 -1.05 -13.90 7.55
N GLY A 111 -0.32 -12.80 7.38
CA GLY A 111 -0.07 -12.14 6.10
C GLY A 111 -1.30 -11.52 5.41
N LYS A 112 -2.51 -11.59 6.00
CA LYS A 112 -3.76 -11.12 5.37
C LYS A 112 -4.48 -10.09 6.24
N TRP A 113 -4.72 -8.95 5.61
CA TRP A 113 -5.27 -7.75 6.22
C TRP A 113 -6.51 -7.27 5.47
N LEU A 114 -7.39 -6.57 6.17
CA LEU A 114 -8.47 -5.79 5.58
C LEU A 114 -8.05 -4.33 5.53
N PHE A 115 -8.03 -3.76 4.33
CA PHE A 115 -7.81 -2.36 4.08
C PHE A 115 -9.12 -1.65 3.76
N PHE A 116 -9.44 -0.58 4.49
CA PHE A 116 -10.66 0.20 4.29
C PHE A 116 -10.50 1.63 4.78
N LYS A 117 -11.32 2.52 4.22
CA LYS A 117 -11.49 3.88 4.75
C LYS A 117 -12.28 3.80 6.05
N CYS A 118 -11.68 4.24 7.15
CA CYS A 118 -12.42 4.52 8.38
C CYS A 118 -13.14 5.86 8.16
#